data_AF-A0A377TMB2-F1
#
_entry.id   AF-A0A377TMB2-F1
#
_cell.length_a   1.000
_cell.length_b   1.000
_cell.length_c   1.000
_cell.angle_alpha   90.00
_cell.angle_beta   90.00
_cell.angle_gamma   90.00
#
_symmetry.space_group_name_H-M   'P 1'
#
loop_
_entity.id
_entity.type
_entity.pdbx_description
1 polymer ?
#
loop_
_entity_poly.entity_id
_entity_poly.type
_entity_poly.pdbx_seq_one_letter_code
_entity_poly.pdbx_strand_id
1 'polypeptide(L)'
;MSAFYQKHFLKLLDFTPAEITALLELAAKLKADKKNGIEVQKLAGKKIALIFEKDSTRTRCSFEVAAYDQGAPRDLSGAQRQPDWP
;
A
#
# COMPACT_ATOMS: atom_id res chain seq x y z
N MET A 1 -1.02 0.46 -20.93
CA MET A 1 -0.51 -0.23 -19.73
C MET A 1 0.18 0.82 -18.85
N SER A 2 -0.19 0.94 -17.58
CA SER A 2 0.41 1.93 -16.67
C SER A 2 1.89 1.66 -16.47
N ALA A 3 2.72 2.71 -16.46
CA ALA A 3 4.17 2.63 -16.20
C ALA A 3 4.51 2.01 -14.82
N PHE A 4 3.54 1.92 -13.92
CA PHE A 4 3.71 1.41 -12.55
C PHE A 4 3.30 -0.05 -12.38
N TYR A 5 2.67 -0.70 -13.36
CA TYR A 5 2.16 -2.05 -13.19
C TYR A 5 3.33 -3.05 -13.01
N GLN A 6 3.31 -3.81 -11.90
CA GLN A 6 4.36 -4.77 -11.53
C GLN A 6 5.77 -4.14 -11.36
N LYS A 7 5.85 -2.82 -11.11
CA LYS A 7 7.11 -2.11 -10.86
C LYS A 7 7.38 -2.01 -9.35
N HIS A 8 8.60 -2.31 -8.91
CA HIS A 8 9.01 -2.13 -7.52
C HIS A 8 9.27 -0.65 -7.20
N PHE A 9 8.95 -0.23 -5.96
CA PHE A 9 9.24 1.10 -5.45
C PHE A 9 10.30 0.99 -4.34
N LEU A 10 11.58 0.97 -4.73
CA LEU A 10 12.71 0.82 -3.80
C LEU A 10 13.39 2.16 -3.51
N LYS A 11 13.63 2.96 -4.55
CA LYS A 11 14.26 4.28 -4.45
C LYS A 11 13.56 5.28 -5.36
N LEU A 12 13.57 6.56 -4.97
CA LEU A 12 12.99 7.63 -5.80
C LEU A 12 13.71 7.80 -7.15
N LEU A 13 15.00 7.46 -7.21
CA LEU A 13 15.82 7.55 -8.43
C LEU A 13 15.42 6.53 -9.51
N ASP A 14 14.61 5.52 -9.17
CA ASP A 14 14.10 4.53 -10.13
C ASP A 14 12.92 5.07 -10.96
N PHE A 15 12.53 6.32 -10.71
CA PHE A 15 11.39 7.00 -11.32
C PHE A 15 11.80 8.32 -11.95
N THR A 16 11.19 8.62 -13.08
CA THR A 16 11.29 9.93 -13.73
C THR A 16 10.50 10.98 -12.94
N PRO A 17 10.82 12.28 -13.07
CA PRO A 17 10.03 13.34 -12.45
C PRO A 17 8.54 13.28 -12.80
N ALA A 18 8.22 12.95 -14.06
CA ALA A 18 6.84 12.80 -14.53
C ALA A 18 6.09 11.64 -13.84
N GLU A 19 6.77 10.50 -13.62
CA GLU A 19 6.20 9.39 -12.87
C GLU A 19 5.93 9.77 -11.41
N ILE A 20 6.86 10.47 -10.76
CA ILE A 20 6.66 10.93 -9.38
C ILE A 20 5.48 11.91 -9.31
N THR A 21 5.36 12.85 -10.24
CA THR A 21 4.20 13.76 -10.31
C THR A 21 2.89 12.99 -10.47
N ALA A 22 2.85 12.02 -11.38
CA ALA A 22 1.65 11.18 -11.57
C ALA A 22 1.29 10.38 -10.30
N LEU A 23 2.29 9.90 -9.54
CA LEU A 23 2.07 9.20 -8.28
C LEU A 23 1.50 10.14 -7.19
N LEU A 24 2.00 11.38 -7.13
CA LEU A 24 1.51 12.40 -6.19
C LEU A 24 0.08 12.83 -6.53
N GLU A 25 -0.25 13.00 -7.81
CA GLU A 25 -1.60 13.29 -8.28
C GLU A 25 -2.57 12.16 -7.92
N LEU A 26 -2.15 10.90 -8.11
CA LEU A 26 -2.93 9.73 -7.71
C LEU A 26 -3.17 9.71 -6.19
N ALA A 27 -2.15 9.99 -5.38
CA ALA A 27 -2.29 10.06 -3.93
C ALA A 27 -3.26 11.17 -3.49
N ALA A 28 -3.19 12.34 -4.13
CA ALA A 28 -4.10 13.45 -3.88
C ALA A 28 -5.55 13.09 -4.24
N LYS A 29 -5.74 12.42 -5.38
CA LYS A 29 -7.06 11.92 -5.81
C LYS A 29 -7.64 10.92 -4.81
N LEU A 30 -6.89 9.89 -4.43
CA LEU A 30 -7.37 8.88 -3.47
C LEU A 30 -7.73 9.51 -2.12
N LYS A 31 -6.94 10.50 -1.66
CA LYS A 31 -7.25 11.26 -0.45
C LYS A 31 -8.56 12.04 -0.58
N ALA A 32 -8.81 12.67 -1.72
CA ALA A 32 -10.05 13.39 -1.99
C ALA A 32 -11.25 12.44 -2.08
N ASP A 33 -11.10 11.32 -2.79
CA ASP A 33 -12.14 10.31 -2.97
C ASP A 33 -12.55 9.70 -1.62
N LYS A 34 -11.57 9.38 -0.76
CA LYS A 34 -11.82 8.92 0.61
C LYS A 34 -12.54 9.97 1.46
N LYS A 35 -12.10 11.24 1.39
CA LYS A 35 -12.73 12.34 2.13
C LYS A 35 -14.18 12.57 1.70
N ASN A 36 -14.48 12.39 0.42
CA ASN A 36 -15.81 12.56 -0.15
C ASN A 36 -16.67 11.30 -0.04
N GLY A 37 -16.16 10.20 0.50
CA GLY A 37 -16.87 8.94 0.64
C GLY A 37 -17.14 8.21 -0.68
N ILE A 38 -16.42 8.56 -1.76
CA ILE A 38 -16.57 7.98 -3.11
C ILE A 38 -15.37 7.11 -3.51
N GLU A 39 -14.64 6.59 -2.53
CA GLU A 39 -13.48 5.75 -2.77
C GLU A 39 -13.86 4.45 -3.49
N VAL A 40 -13.16 4.18 -4.59
CA VAL A 40 -13.33 2.93 -5.36
C VAL A 40 -12.25 1.94 -4.96
N GLN A 41 -12.66 0.77 -4.48
CA GLN A 41 -11.77 -0.32 -4.10
C GLN A 41 -11.14 -0.96 -5.33
N LYS A 42 -9.81 -0.83 -5.49
CA LYS A 42 -9.07 -1.42 -6.61
C LYS A 42 -8.26 -2.67 -6.23
N LEU A 43 -8.11 -2.95 -4.94
CA LEU A 43 -7.29 -4.06 -4.43
C LEU A 43 -8.15 -5.16 -3.79
N ALA A 44 -9.46 -5.18 -4.07
CA ALA A 44 -10.35 -6.24 -3.62
C ALA A 44 -9.82 -7.63 -4.00
N GLY A 45 -9.66 -8.50 -2.99
CA GLY A 45 -9.14 -9.87 -3.17
C GLY A 45 -7.62 -9.98 -3.36
N LYS A 46 -6.86 -8.88 -3.30
CA LYS A 46 -5.39 -8.92 -3.30
C LYS A 46 -4.86 -9.13 -1.89
N LYS A 47 -3.90 -10.05 -1.74
CA LYS A 47 -3.19 -10.28 -0.47
C LYS A 47 -1.84 -9.57 -0.50
N ILE A 48 -1.52 -8.82 0.55
CA ILE A 48 -0.27 -8.06 0.69
C ILE A 48 0.44 -8.55 1.96
N ALA A 49 1.74 -8.82 1.89
CA ALA A 49 2.54 -9.15 3.07
C ALA A 49 3.30 -7.91 3.55
N LEU A 50 3.34 -7.68 4.86
CA LEU A 50 4.06 -6.55 5.46
C LEU A 50 5.23 -7.05 6.31
N ILE A 51 6.44 -6.93 5.78
CA ILE A 51 7.66 -7.39 6.46
C ILE A 51 8.35 -6.16 7.08
N PHE A 52 8.42 -6.13 8.42
CA PHE A 52 9.09 -5.08 9.18
C PHE A 52 10.16 -5.71 10.09
N GLU A 53 11.44 -5.42 9.84
CA GLU A 53 12.55 -5.85 10.70
C GLU A 53 12.77 -4.93 11.91
N LYS A 54 12.28 -3.68 11.81
CA LYS A 54 12.32 -2.68 12.88
C LYS A 54 10.92 -2.21 13.19
N ASP A 55 10.64 -1.99 14.48
CA ASP A 55 9.35 -1.49 14.91
C ASP A 55 9.08 -0.09 14.34
N SER A 56 8.06 0.00 13.49
CA SER A 56 7.55 1.27 12.98
C SER A 56 6.02 1.27 13.00
N THR A 57 5.46 1.92 14.03
CA THR A 57 4.01 2.01 14.24
C THR A 57 3.33 2.82 13.14
N ARG A 58 3.90 3.97 12.76
CA ARG A 58 3.30 4.84 11.73
C ARG A 58 3.33 4.18 10.35
N THR A 59 4.43 3.51 10.01
CA THR A 59 4.54 2.86 8.70
C THR A 59 3.57 1.69 8.61
N ARG A 60 3.55 0.81 9.61
CA ARG A 60 2.63 -0.32 9.67
C ARG A 60 1.16 0.10 9.59
N CYS A 61 0.71 1.01 10.47
CA CYS A 61 -0.67 1.46 10.48
C CYS A 61 -1.08 2.12 9.16
N SER A 62 -0.18 2.85 8.50
CA SER A 62 -0.48 3.49 7.21
C SER A 62 -0.71 2.46 6.10
N PHE A 63 0.11 1.40 6.04
CA PHE A 63 -0.06 0.32 5.07
C PHE A 63 -1.33 -0.52 5.35
N GLU A 64 -1.61 -0.82 6.62
CA GLU A 64 -2.81 -1.56 7.00
C GLU A 64 -4.09 -0.80 6.62
N VAL A 65 -4.16 0.50 6.93
CA VAL A 65 -5.32 1.34 6.59
C VAL A 65 -5.47 1.46 5.07
N ALA A 66 -4.39 1.73 4.34
CA ALA A 66 -4.45 1.87 2.88
C ALA A 66 -4.90 0.57 2.17
N ALA A 67 -4.40 -0.59 2.64
CA ALA A 67 -4.82 -1.89 2.13
C ALA A 67 -6.31 -2.14 2.39
N TYR A 68 -6.76 -1.85 3.62
CA TYR A 68 -8.15 -2.03 4.03
C TYR A 68 -9.11 -1.13 3.25
N ASP A 69 -8.80 0.16 3.11
CA ASP A 69 -9.63 1.11 2.35
C ASP A 69 -9.81 0.66 0.89
N GLN A 70 -8.78 0.02 0.32
CA GLN A 70 -8.79 -0.50 -1.03
C GLN A 70 -9.37 -1.91 -1.19
N GLY A 71 -9.89 -2.51 -0.10
CA GLY A 71 -10.57 -3.81 -0.11
C GLY A 71 -9.65 -5.03 0.04
N ALA A 72 -8.37 -4.83 0.38
CA ALA A 72 -7.46 -5.93 0.68
C ALA A 72 -7.70 -6.48 2.11
N PRO A 73 -7.56 -7.80 2.35
CA PRO A 73 -7.79 -8.41 3.66
C PRO A 73 -6.80 -7.92 4.72
N ARG A 74 -7.26 -7.88 5.98
CA ARG A 74 -6.48 -7.49 7.17
C ARG A 74 -5.32 -8.44 7.50
N ASP A 75 -5.33 -9.66 6.98
CA ASP A 75 -4.25 -10.64 7.18
C ASP A 75 -3.01 -10.26 6.35
N LEU A 76 -2.44 -9.14 6.76
CA LEU A 76 -1.18 -8.59 6.31
C LEU A 76 -0.18 -9.17 7.30
N SER A 77 0.29 -10.39 7.05
CA SER A 77 1.17 -11.11 7.97
C SER A 77 2.42 -10.26 8.26
N GLY A 78 2.33 -9.48 9.33
CA GLY A 78 3.48 -9.04 10.09
C GLY A 78 4.10 -10.30 10.66
N ALA A 79 5.41 -10.43 10.51
CA ALA A 79 6.19 -11.41 11.24
C ALA A 79 6.07 -11.18 12.76
N GLN A 80 4.92 -11.46 13.36
CA GLN A 80 4.92 -12.07 14.68
C GLN A 80 5.25 -13.52 14.43
N ARG A 81 6.45 -13.93 14.86
CA ARG A 81 6.81 -15.34 15.08
C ARG A 81 5.55 -16.11 15.45
N GLN A 82 5.08 -16.99 14.56
CA GLN A 82 4.19 -18.07 14.99
C GLN A 82 5.02 -18.86 16.01
N PRO A 83 4.62 -18.92 17.30
CA PRO A 83 5.12 -19.97 18.16
C PRO A 83 4.42 -21.24 17.67
N ASP A 84 5.21 -22.14 17.11
CA ASP A 84 4.88 -23.54 16.85
C ASP A 84 3.74 -23.80 15.85
N TRP A 85 4.13 -24.04 14.60
CA TRP A 85 3.42 -24.92 13.69
C TRP A 85 3.97 -26.35 13.87
N PRO A 86 3.15 -27.42 13.88
CA PRO A 86 3.60 -28.79 14.11
C PRO A 86 4.56 -29.33 13.03
#